data_AF-A0A7W0JVR1-F1
#
_entry.id   AF-A0A7W0JVR1-F1
#
_cell.length_a   1.000
_cell.length_b   1.000
_cell.length_c   1.000
_cell.angle_alpha   90.00
_cell.angle_beta   90.00
_cell.angle_gamma   90.00
#
_symmetry.space_group_name_H-M   'P 1'
#
loop_
_entity.id
_entity.type
_entity.pdbx_description
1 polymer ?
#
loop_
_entity_poly.entity_id
_entity_poly.type
_entity_poly.pdbx_seq_one_letter_code
_entity_poly.pdbx_strand_id
1 'polypeptide(L)'
;MFDQLTQGLRELEFLSRLAQATNRRTFLRWSGVTMAVAAAGCGEDDDDGNGPTGPGTVSPANSTADVPPQAPPNEPLTITVRARDETSADLTTGGSDVIVEATGANASGPITAIDNGDGTYTASYTPVELGDDSIAVTIDGTAIGGSPFTISIVPEVTAVSLGSGDIGILNYAFALEQLEAAFYTTVVAAPFNGITADETQVLTDIRDHEVIHREFFRAALGPAAIPDLAVDFTSVDFTSRFSVLSTARTFEDLGVSAYNGAGFLLDSADYLLAAGKIVSVEARHAAVIRDLLEPATAAFAGDDVVNESGLDVFRLPDAVLATAATFVTTPLDSSDLPRT
;
A
#
# COMPACT_ATOMS: atom_id res chain seq x y z
N MET A 1 -40.91 -14.07 -23.56
CA MET A 1 -40.06 -15.18 -24.03
C MET A 1 -39.23 -14.81 -25.27
N PHE A 2 -38.80 -13.54 -25.40
CA PHE A 2 -37.92 -13.06 -26.47
C PHE A 2 -36.74 -12.22 -25.94
N ASP A 3 -36.60 -12.13 -24.60
CA ASP A 3 -35.64 -11.23 -23.93
C ASP A 3 -34.52 -11.98 -23.19
N GLN A 4 -34.60 -13.31 -23.08
CA GLN A 4 -33.53 -14.15 -22.52
C GLN A 4 -32.57 -14.71 -23.59
N LEU A 5 -32.88 -14.58 -24.88
CA LEU A 5 -32.00 -15.01 -25.99
C LEU A 5 -31.03 -13.90 -26.43
N THR A 6 -31.30 -12.64 -26.07
CA THR A 6 -30.49 -11.46 -26.43
C THR A 6 -29.44 -11.07 -25.38
N GLN A 7 -29.48 -11.65 -24.17
CA GLN A 7 -28.40 -11.51 -23.19
C GLN A 7 -27.27 -12.52 -23.43
N GLY A 8 -27.59 -13.79 -23.69
CA GLY A 8 -26.57 -14.81 -24.00
C GLY A 8 -25.76 -14.54 -25.27
N LEU A 9 -26.30 -13.80 -26.25
CA LEU A 9 -25.57 -13.42 -27.47
C LEU A 9 -24.56 -12.27 -27.26
N ARG A 10 -24.78 -11.41 -26.26
CA ARG A 10 -23.86 -10.30 -25.93
C ARG A 10 -22.69 -10.76 -25.06
N GLU A 11 -22.92 -11.71 -24.17
CA GLU A 11 -21.87 -12.44 -23.45
C GLU A 11 -20.96 -13.20 -24.42
N LEU A 12 -21.54 -13.88 -25.41
CA LEU A 12 -20.77 -14.61 -26.43
C LEU A 12 -20.01 -13.67 -27.39
N GLU A 13 -20.54 -12.49 -27.73
CA GLU A 13 -19.78 -11.50 -28.52
C GLU A 13 -18.62 -10.89 -27.70
N PHE A 14 -18.79 -10.62 -26.42
CA PHE A 14 -17.73 -10.16 -25.53
C PHE A 14 -16.66 -11.24 -25.32
N LEU A 15 -17.06 -12.48 -25.05
CA LEU A 15 -16.16 -13.64 -24.96
C LEU A 15 -15.48 -13.96 -26.31
N SER A 16 -16.13 -13.69 -27.45
CA SER A 16 -15.52 -13.86 -28.78
C SER A 16 -14.43 -12.82 -29.08
N ARG A 17 -14.52 -11.62 -28.48
CA ARG A 17 -13.48 -10.59 -28.57
C ARG A 17 -12.29 -10.91 -27.68
N LEU A 18 -12.53 -11.50 -26.51
CA LEU A 18 -11.49 -12.08 -25.64
C LEU A 18 -10.81 -13.31 -26.27
N ALA A 19 -11.50 -14.04 -27.16
CA ALA A 19 -10.97 -15.22 -27.85
C ALA A 19 -10.14 -14.91 -29.11
N GLN A 20 -9.92 -13.64 -29.48
CA GLN A 20 -9.03 -13.30 -30.59
C GLN A 20 -7.57 -13.46 -30.15
N ALA A 21 -7.04 -14.65 -30.42
CA ALA A 21 -5.66 -15.01 -30.19
C ALA A 21 -4.67 -14.01 -30.81
N THR A 22 -4.03 -13.20 -29.98
CA THR A 22 -2.80 -12.49 -30.34
C THR A 22 -1.70 -13.54 -30.61
N ASN A 23 -1.04 -13.38 -31.75
CA ASN A 23 -0.21 -14.41 -32.40
C ASN A 23 0.94 -14.92 -31.51
N ARG A 24 1.04 -16.25 -31.37
CA ARG A 24 2.13 -16.97 -30.71
C ARG A 24 3.41 -17.03 -31.56
N ARG A 25 4.57 -16.90 -30.89
CA ARG A 25 5.89 -17.58 -31.08
C ARG A 25 6.91 -16.79 -30.21
N THR A 26 7.81 -17.35 -29.38
CA THR A 26 8.46 -18.66 -29.32
C THR A 26 9.06 -18.82 -27.92
N PHE A 27 8.83 -19.93 -27.22
CA PHE A 27 9.42 -20.26 -25.92
C PHE A 27 10.10 -21.63 -26.02
N LEU A 28 11.42 -21.68 -25.74
CA LEU A 28 12.18 -22.81 -25.17
C LEU A 28 13.69 -22.68 -25.46
N ARG A 29 14.49 -22.70 -24.37
CA ARG A 29 15.64 -23.59 -24.07
C ARG A 29 16.77 -22.84 -23.34
N TRP A 30 17.10 -23.22 -22.11
CA TRP A 30 18.21 -24.14 -21.76
C TRP A 30 18.30 -24.31 -20.23
N SER A 31 18.69 -25.52 -19.82
CA SER A 31 18.82 -26.03 -18.45
C SER A 31 20.29 -26.15 -18.05
N GLY A 32 20.64 -25.98 -16.76
CA GLY A 32 21.96 -26.38 -16.24
C GLY A 32 22.31 -26.01 -14.78
N VAL A 33 21.92 -26.87 -13.84
CA VAL A 33 22.47 -27.27 -12.51
C VAL A 33 23.82 -26.67 -12.02
N THR A 34 23.93 -26.20 -10.75
CA THR A 34 24.60 -26.88 -9.57
C THR A 34 24.92 -25.95 -8.37
N MET A 35 24.74 -26.49 -7.15
CA MET A 35 24.89 -26.02 -5.74
C MET A 35 26.24 -25.44 -5.24
N ALA A 36 26.23 -24.68 -4.11
CA ALA A 36 26.80 -25.07 -2.78
C ALA A 36 26.82 -23.96 -1.67
N VAL A 37 26.03 -24.18 -0.60
CA VAL A 37 26.28 -24.17 0.88
C VAL A 37 27.39 -23.29 1.54
N ALA A 38 27.02 -22.44 2.53
CA ALA A 38 27.39 -22.52 3.97
C ALA A 38 27.28 -21.17 4.73
N ALA A 39 26.88 -21.24 6.01
CA ALA A 39 26.45 -20.18 6.91
C ALA A 39 27.52 -19.60 7.88
N ALA A 40 27.08 -18.57 8.60
CA ALA A 40 27.27 -18.30 10.04
C ALA A 40 28.16 -17.12 10.47
N GLY A 41 27.62 -16.34 11.42
CA GLY A 41 28.36 -15.41 12.26
C GLY A 41 27.43 -14.54 13.11
N CYS A 42 27.03 -15.02 14.29
CA CYS A 42 26.52 -14.18 15.37
C CYS A 42 27.69 -13.81 16.30
N GLY A 43 27.79 -12.54 16.70
CA GLY A 43 28.60 -12.09 17.81
C GLY A 43 27.68 -11.57 18.91
N GLU A 44 27.85 -12.11 20.13
CA GLU A 44 27.30 -11.58 21.37
C GLU A 44 28.33 -10.57 21.92
N ASP A 45 27.87 -9.38 22.31
CA ASP A 45 28.66 -8.47 23.15
C ASP A 45 27.89 -8.25 24.47
N ASP A 46 28.60 -8.56 25.55
CA ASP A 46 28.27 -8.24 26.94
C ASP A 46 28.26 -6.72 27.15
N ASP A 47 27.31 -6.20 27.93
CA ASP A 47 27.46 -4.86 28.50
C ASP A 47 27.10 -4.81 29.99
N ASP A 48 28.03 -4.24 30.73
CA ASP A 48 28.16 -4.20 32.17
C ASP A 48 27.15 -3.26 32.84
N GLY A 49 26.79 -3.61 34.08
CA GLY A 49 25.79 -2.89 34.87
C GLY A 49 26.14 -1.44 35.22
N ASN A 50 25.15 -0.58 35.01
CA ASN A 50 24.85 0.56 35.88
C ASN A 50 23.32 0.72 35.93
N GLY A 51 22.71 0.55 37.12
CA GLY A 51 21.26 0.73 37.29
C GLY A 51 20.85 2.18 37.07
N PRO A 52 19.68 2.46 36.47
CA PRO A 52 19.32 3.82 36.09
C PRO A 52 19.09 4.68 37.33
N THR A 53 19.86 5.75 37.46
CA THR A 53 19.41 6.94 38.20
C THR A 53 18.12 7.40 37.52
N GLY A 54 17.05 7.63 38.27
CA GLY A 54 15.78 8.07 37.71
C GLY A 54 15.92 9.29 36.80
N PRO A 55 14.99 9.49 35.86
CA PRO A 55 15.09 10.53 34.84
C PRO A 55 15.34 11.92 35.46
N GLY A 56 16.13 12.74 34.77
CA GLY A 56 16.53 14.08 35.16
C GLY A 56 15.42 15.13 35.06
N THR A 57 15.79 16.41 35.09
CA THR A 57 14.84 17.53 34.85
C THR A 57 14.35 17.55 33.41
N VAL A 58 13.14 18.05 33.18
CA VAL A 58 12.56 18.18 31.84
C VAL A 58 13.46 18.99 30.90
N SER A 59 13.58 18.52 29.66
CA SER A 59 14.26 19.16 28.55
C SER A 59 13.25 19.34 27.41
N PRO A 60 12.73 20.57 27.18
CA PRO A 60 11.83 20.83 26.06
C PRO A 60 12.43 20.42 24.71
N ALA A 61 13.73 20.68 24.50
CA ALA A 61 14.42 20.36 23.26
C ALA A 61 14.46 18.85 22.92
N ASN A 62 14.46 17.98 23.94
CA ASN A 62 14.46 16.53 23.76
C ASN A 62 13.07 15.90 23.89
N SER A 63 12.08 16.67 24.34
CA SER A 63 10.69 16.23 24.45
C SER A 63 10.03 16.15 23.08
N THR A 64 9.04 15.29 22.93
CA THR A 64 8.39 14.98 21.65
C THR A 64 6.88 15.17 21.73
N ALA A 65 6.24 15.51 20.62
CA ALA A 65 4.79 15.45 20.49
C ALA A 65 4.39 14.49 19.37
N ASP A 66 3.33 13.72 19.60
CA ASP A 66 2.65 12.94 18.59
C ASP A 66 1.49 13.77 18.04
N VAL A 67 1.69 14.30 16.83
CA VAL A 67 0.70 15.07 16.06
C VAL A 67 0.43 14.27 14.79
N PRO A 68 -0.80 13.80 14.55
CA PRO A 68 -1.13 13.08 13.33
C PRO A 68 -0.85 13.92 12.08
N PRO A 69 -0.36 13.33 10.98
CA PRO A 69 -0.09 14.07 9.75
C PRO A 69 -1.37 14.56 9.05
N GLN A 70 -2.51 13.91 9.31
CA GLN A 70 -3.83 14.25 8.76
C GLN A 70 -4.95 13.97 9.77
N ALA A 71 -6.08 14.67 9.64
CA ALA A 71 -7.29 14.42 10.43
C ALA A 71 -8.58 14.84 9.68
N PRO A 72 -9.74 14.20 9.96
CA PRO A 72 -11.02 14.65 9.44
C PRO A 72 -11.54 15.91 10.15
N PRO A 73 -12.39 16.73 9.50
CA PRO A 73 -13.05 17.84 10.16
C PRO A 73 -14.15 17.35 11.12
N ASN A 74 -14.42 18.14 12.15
CA ASN A 74 -15.47 17.96 13.16
C ASN A 74 -15.26 16.82 14.16
N GLU A 75 -14.06 16.21 14.18
CA GLU A 75 -13.69 15.23 15.20
C GLU A 75 -12.62 15.77 16.16
N PRO A 76 -12.65 15.42 17.46
CA PRO A 76 -11.59 15.77 18.40
C PRO A 76 -10.27 15.08 18.03
N LEU A 77 -9.28 15.87 17.61
CA LEU A 77 -7.91 15.41 17.45
C LEU A 77 -7.25 15.36 18.83
N THR A 78 -6.52 14.29 19.13
CA THR A 78 -5.74 14.15 20.37
C THR A 78 -4.25 14.31 20.07
N ILE A 79 -3.58 15.17 20.81
CA ILE A 79 -2.13 15.42 20.74
C ILE A 79 -1.53 14.94 22.05
N THR A 80 -0.56 14.03 21.94
CA THR A 80 0.15 13.50 23.12
C THR A 80 1.57 14.05 23.15
N VAL A 81 1.90 14.77 24.20
CA VAL A 81 3.26 15.29 24.45
C VAL A 81 3.94 14.38 25.46
N ARG A 82 5.19 14.00 25.17
CA ARG A 82 6.03 13.19 26.05
C ARG A 82 7.22 14.01 26.52
N ALA A 83 7.28 14.28 27.82
CA ALA A 83 8.38 14.97 28.44
C ALA A 83 9.59 14.04 28.62
N ARG A 84 10.77 14.54 28.26
CA ARG A 84 12.05 13.84 28.35
C ARG A 84 13.10 14.71 29.03
N ASP A 85 14.12 14.08 29.58
CA ASP A 85 15.28 14.78 30.16
C ASP A 85 16.37 15.11 29.12
N GLU A 86 17.49 15.69 29.58
CA GLU A 86 18.65 16.01 28.74
C GLU A 86 19.29 14.79 28.05
N THR A 87 19.10 13.59 28.60
CA THR A 87 19.59 12.33 28.03
C THR A 87 18.58 11.67 27.08
N SER A 88 17.44 12.34 26.84
CA SER A 88 16.29 11.80 26.09
C SER A 88 15.57 10.63 26.77
N ALA A 89 15.77 10.44 28.08
CA ALA A 89 15.01 9.47 28.84
C ALA A 89 13.61 10.02 29.16
N ASP A 90 12.59 9.18 29.02
CA ASP A 90 11.20 9.53 29.33
C ASP A 90 11.07 9.85 30.83
N LEU A 91 10.46 11.00 31.16
CA LEU A 91 10.10 11.29 32.54
C LEU A 91 8.99 10.34 32.99
N THR A 92 8.96 9.98 34.27
CA THR A 92 7.95 9.09 34.87
C THR A 92 6.98 9.81 35.80
N THR A 93 7.09 11.14 35.87
CA THR A 93 6.21 12.02 36.65
C THR A 93 5.88 13.25 35.84
N GLY A 94 4.64 13.72 35.99
CA GLY A 94 4.18 15.00 35.43
C GLY A 94 4.63 16.23 36.24
N GLY A 95 4.01 17.38 35.95
CA GLY A 95 4.17 18.63 36.69
C GLY A 95 4.65 19.85 35.89
N SER A 96 4.94 19.71 34.60
CA SER A 96 5.27 20.85 33.73
C SER A 96 4.02 21.50 33.15
N ASP A 97 4.11 22.79 32.83
CA ASP A 97 3.07 23.51 32.10
C ASP A 97 3.21 23.24 30.59
N VAL A 98 2.29 22.46 30.02
CA VAL A 98 2.32 22.10 28.61
C VAL A 98 1.18 22.79 27.87
N ILE A 99 1.54 23.63 26.90
CA ILE A 99 0.60 24.38 26.06
C ILE A 99 0.69 23.88 24.62
N VAL A 100 -0.47 23.67 24.01
CA VAL A 100 -0.65 23.36 22.60
C VAL A 100 -1.49 24.46 21.96
N GLU A 101 -1.06 24.96 20.81
CA GLU A 101 -1.76 26.00 20.06
C GLU A 101 -1.80 25.64 18.57
N ALA A 102 -3.00 25.49 18.01
CA ALA A 102 -3.21 25.35 16.58
C ALA A 102 -3.33 26.72 15.93
N THR A 103 -2.68 26.93 14.81
CA THR A 103 -2.78 28.13 13.96
C THR A 103 -3.06 27.70 12.53
N GLY A 104 -3.64 28.57 11.70
CA GLY A 104 -4.07 28.21 10.35
C GLY A 104 -5.57 28.47 10.14
N ALA A 105 -6.21 27.60 9.36
CA ALA A 105 -7.65 27.69 9.10
C ALA A 105 -8.47 27.34 10.35
N ASN A 106 -7.94 26.47 11.21
CA ASN A 106 -8.57 26.02 12.45
C ASN A 106 -7.82 26.52 13.69
N ALA A 107 -7.54 27.82 13.74
CA ALA A 107 -6.81 28.40 14.86
C ALA A 107 -7.52 28.11 16.19
N SER A 108 -6.79 27.50 17.12
CA SER A 108 -7.20 27.38 18.52
C SER A 108 -6.63 28.54 19.32
N GLY A 109 -7.24 28.87 20.45
CA GLY A 109 -6.50 29.55 21.50
C GLY A 109 -5.45 28.61 22.14
N PRO A 110 -4.64 29.09 23.09
CA PRO A 110 -3.74 28.22 23.84
C PRO A 110 -4.55 27.18 24.63
N ILE A 111 -4.21 25.91 24.46
CA ILE A 111 -4.82 24.77 25.14
C ILE A 111 -3.81 24.28 26.18
N THR A 112 -4.18 24.37 27.45
CA THR A 112 -3.42 23.71 28.53
C THR A 112 -3.67 22.21 28.45
N ALA A 113 -2.62 21.45 28.19
CA ALA A 113 -2.68 20.00 28.11
C ALA A 113 -2.95 19.40 29.50
N ILE A 114 -3.68 18.28 29.53
CA ILE A 114 -3.96 17.51 30.73
C ILE A 114 -2.73 16.68 31.05
N ASP A 115 -2.15 16.89 32.22
CA ASP A 115 -1.07 16.06 32.76
C ASP A 115 -1.61 14.68 33.18
N ASN A 116 -1.06 13.61 32.60
CA ASN A 116 -1.44 12.23 32.90
C ASN A 116 -0.70 11.68 34.15
N GLY A 117 0.24 12.44 34.72
CA GLY A 117 0.99 12.10 35.92
C GLY A 117 2.16 11.14 35.71
N ASP A 118 2.38 10.70 34.47
CA ASP A 118 3.39 9.70 34.09
C ASP A 118 4.49 10.28 33.17
N GLY A 119 4.57 11.61 33.06
CA GLY A 119 5.47 12.30 32.13
C GLY A 119 4.86 12.55 30.74
N THR A 120 3.61 12.15 30.53
CA THR A 120 2.85 12.46 29.30
C THR A 120 1.72 13.47 29.55
N TYR A 121 1.38 14.23 28.50
CA TYR A 121 0.37 15.28 28.53
C TYR A 121 -0.54 15.18 27.32
N THR A 122 -1.84 15.38 27.51
CA THR A 122 -2.85 15.21 26.46
C THR A 122 -3.57 16.53 26.19
N ALA A 123 -3.51 17.03 24.96
CA ALA A 123 -4.33 18.14 24.50
C ALA A 123 -5.30 17.65 23.41
N SER A 124 -6.44 18.34 23.27
CA SER A 124 -7.37 18.05 22.18
C SER A 124 -7.94 19.31 21.58
N TYR A 125 -8.05 19.36 20.26
CA TYR A 125 -8.77 20.40 19.52
C TYR A 125 -9.57 19.77 18.37
N THR A 126 -10.62 20.44 17.93
CA THR A 126 -11.52 19.96 16.87
C THR A 126 -11.44 20.90 15.66
N PRO A 127 -10.75 20.51 14.57
CA PRO A 127 -10.73 21.28 13.33
C PRO A 127 -12.09 21.22 12.63
N VAL A 128 -12.42 22.21 11.79
CA VAL A 128 -13.70 22.32 11.06
C VAL A 128 -13.47 22.57 9.57
N GLU A 129 -12.54 23.47 9.24
CA GLU A 129 -12.18 23.87 7.88
C GLU A 129 -11.10 22.95 7.31
N LEU A 130 -11.18 22.65 6.02
CA LEU A 130 -10.17 21.86 5.32
C LEU A 130 -8.92 22.70 5.04
N GLY A 131 -7.76 22.05 5.01
CA GLY A 131 -6.46 22.68 4.74
C GLY A 131 -5.44 22.41 5.84
N ASP A 132 -4.26 23.03 5.71
CA ASP A 132 -3.16 22.79 6.64
C ASP A 132 -3.26 23.70 7.89
N ASP A 133 -3.07 23.09 9.05
CA ASP A 133 -2.87 23.78 10.32
C ASP A 133 -1.45 23.54 10.86
N SER A 134 -0.99 24.46 11.69
CA SER A 134 0.31 24.44 12.35
C SER A 134 0.14 24.36 13.86
N ILE A 135 0.67 23.29 14.46
CA ILE A 135 0.53 22.94 15.88
C ILE A 135 1.82 23.31 16.62
N ALA A 136 1.78 24.42 17.37
CA ALA A 136 2.84 24.80 18.27
C ALA A 136 2.67 24.11 19.63
N VAL A 137 3.74 23.47 20.12
CA VAL A 137 3.78 22.84 21.44
C VAL A 137 4.93 23.46 22.26
N THR A 138 4.64 23.82 23.52
CA THR A 138 5.62 24.33 24.48
C THR A 138 5.54 23.59 25.81
N ILE A 139 6.68 23.42 26.48
CA ILE A 139 6.80 22.96 27.86
C ILE A 139 7.46 24.08 28.67
N ASP A 140 6.82 24.50 29.77
CA ASP A 140 7.26 25.59 30.65
C ASP A 140 7.61 26.88 29.87
N GLY A 141 6.78 27.18 28.86
CA GLY A 141 6.92 28.33 27.96
C GLY A 141 8.00 28.21 26.88
N THR A 142 8.72 27.08 26.79
CA THR A 142 9.75 26.83 25.78
C THR A 142 9.26 25.84 24.73
N ALA A 143 9.44 26.14 23.45
CA ALA A 143 9.06 25.24 22.36
C ALA A 143 9.84 23.92 22.40
N ILE A 144 9.14 22.81 22.14
CA ILE A 144 9.78 21.49 22.05
C ILE A 144 10.47 21.28 20.70
N GLY A 145 11.31 20.25 20.61
CA GLY A 145 11.90 19.83 19.33
C GLY A 145 10.82 19.48 18.28
N GLY A 146 10.97 20.02 17.06
CA GLY A 146 10.03 19.78 15.95
C GLY A 146 8.81 20.71 15.91
N SER A 147 8.59 21.52 16.95
CA SER A 147 7.51 22.50 16.98
C SER A 147 7.83 23.73 16.09
N PRO A 148 6.88 24.24 15.28
CA PRO A 148 5.52 23.73 15.14
C PRO A 148 5.40 22.56 14.14
N PHE A 149 4.47 21.65 14.41
CA PHE A 149 4.14 20.52 13.54
C PHE A 149 3.09 20.95 12.49
N THR A 150 3.07 20.32 11.32
CA THR A 150 2.04 20.57 10.29
C THR A 150 1.07 19.39 10.24
N ILE A 151 -0.23 19.68 10.14
CA ILE A 151 -1.29 18.69 9.96
C ILE A 151 -2.24 19.14 8.85
N SER A 152 -2.64 18.23 7.96
CA SER A 152 -3.62 18.52 6.92
C SER A 152 -5.02 18.04 7.32
N ILE A 153 -5.98 18.96 7.38
CA ILE A 153 -7.40 18.65 7.58
C ILE A 153 -8.03 18.33 6.24
N VAL A 154 -8.42 17.08 6.07
CA VAL A 154 -8.94 16.53 4.82
C VAL A 154 -10.34 15.97 5.04
N PRO A 155 -11.22 15.94 4.03
CA PRO A 155 -12.54 15.33 4.19
C PRO A 155 -12.43 13.94 4.79
N GLU A 156 -13.39 13.58 5.65
CA GLU A 156 -13.52 12.19 6.10
C GLU A 156 -13.74 11.31 4.87
N VAL A 157 -12.71 10.57 4.52
CA VAL A 157 -12.75 9.60 3.43
C VAL A 157 -13.42 8.36 3.99
N THR A 158 -14.75 8.27 3.86
CA THR A 158 -15.46 7.04 4.15
C THR A 158 -14.86 5.94 3.28
N ALA A 159 -14.18 4.98 3.92
CA ALA A 159 -13.51 3.91 3.21
C ALA A 159 -14.48 3.18 2.29
N VAL A 160 -14.03 2.87 1.09
CA VAL A 160 -14.80 2.09 0.12
C VAL A 160 -14.82 0.66 0.61
N SER A 161 -16.00 0.20 1.05
CA SER A 161 -16.20 -1.20 1.42
C SER A 161 -15.98 -2.11 0.22
N LEU A 162 -15.10 -3.10 0.38
CA LEU A 162 -14.89 -4.14 -0.63
C LEU A 162 -16.06 -5.13 -0.66
N GLY A 163 -16.86 -5.20 0.41
CA GLY A 163 -17.94 -6.16 0.59
C GLY A 163 -17.47 -7.47 1.23
N SER A 164 -18.24 -8.54 1.02
CA SER A 164 -18.02 -9.83 1.67
C SER A 164 -18.20 -11.01 0.73
N GLY A 165 -17.77 -12.20 1.16
CA GLY A 165 -17.81 -13.43 0.35
C GLY A 165 -17.06 -13.28 -0.97
N ASP A 166 -17.52 -13.99 -2.01
CA ASP A 166 -16.95 -13.91 -3.35
C ASP A 166 -16.93 -12.47 -3.92
N ILE A 167 -17.99 -11.68 -3.68
CA ILE A 167 -18.03 -10.28 -4.15
C ILE A 167 -16.93 -9.44 -3.49
N GLY A 168 -16.70 -9.66 -2.20
CA GLY A 168 -15.57 -9.06 -1.47
C GLY A 168 -14.23 -9.37 -2.12
N ILE A 169 -13.98 -10.65 -2.41
CA ILE A 169 -12.73 -11.09 -3.04
C ILE A 169 -12.58 -10.55 -4.47
N LEU A 170 -13.67 -10.49 -5.24
CA LEU A 170 -13.67 -9.91 -6.58
C LEU A 170 -13.42 -8.39 -6.56
N ASN A 171 -14.00 -7.64 -5.62
CA ASN A 171 -13.71 -6.21 -5.45
C ASN A 171 -12.29 -5.96 -4.94
N TYR A 172 -11.76 -6.84 -4.09
CA TYR A 172 -10.35 -6.84 -3.69
C TYR A 172 -9.42 -7.00 -4.92
N ALA A 173 -9.65 -8.01 -5.77
CA ALA A 173 -8.88 -8.18 -6.99
C ALA A 173 -9.05 -6.96 -7.91
N PHE A 174 -10.29 -6.51 -8.12
CA PHE A 174 -10.60 -5.34 -8.94
C PHE A 174 -9.88 -4.08 -8.47
N ALA A 175 -9.70 -3.85 -7.17
CA ALA A 175 -8.92 -2.73 -6.65
C ALA A 175 -7.45 -2.77 -7.11
N LEU A 176 -6.83 -3.95 -7.12
CA LEU A 176 -5.45 -4.14 -7.57
C LEU A 176 -5.34 -3.94 -9.08
N GLU A 177 -6.27 -4.50 -9.85
CA GLU A 177 -6.31 -4.32 -11.31
C GLU A 177 -6.51 -2.85 -11.72
N GLN A 178 -7.25 -2.08 -10.93
CA GLN A 178 -7.37 -0.64 -11.13
C GLN A 178 -6.04 0.10 -10.91
N LEU A 179 -5.30 -0.27 -9.86
CA LEU A 179 -3.98 0.28 -9.56
C LEU A 179 -2.99 -0.01 -10.70
N GLU A 180 -2.90 -1.26 -11.14
CA GLU A 180 -1.97 -1.70 -12.18
C GLU A 180 -2.31 -1.10 -13.55
N ALA A 181 -3.60 -1.12 -13.93
CA ALA A 181 -4.05 -0.47 -15.16
C ALA A 181 -3.74 1.04 -15.18
N ALA A 182 -3.88 1.73 -14.04
CA ALA A 182 -3.53 3.15 -13.93
C ALA A 182 -2.02 3.38 -14.06
N PHE A 183 -1.21 2.55 -13.41
CA PHE A 183 0.24 2.61 -13.48
C PHE A 183 0.74 2.42 -14.92
N TYR A 184 0.36 1.32 -15.57
CA TYR A 184 0.83 1.02 -16.92
C TYR A 184 0.28 1.98 -17.97
N THR A 185 -0.93 2.50 -17.79
CA THR A 185 -1.45 3.59 -18.63
C THR A 185 -0.56 4.82 -18.53
N THR A 186 -0.07 5.16 -17.32
CA THR A 186 0.87 6.26 -17.10
C THR A 186 2.21 6.00 -17.78
N VAL A 187 2.76 4.79 -17.62
CA VAL A 187 4.04 4.38 -18.24
C VAL A 187 3.98 4.47 -19.77
N VAL A 188 2.90 3.98 -20.40
CA VAL A 188 2.76 4.02 -21.86
C VAL A 188 2.47 5.43 -22.38
N ALA A 189 1.74 6.26 -21.62
CA ALA A 189 1.45 7.64 -22.01
C ALA A 189 2.70 8.54 -21.96
N ALA A 190 3.60 8.31 -21.00
CA ALA A 190 4.85 9.04 -20.83
C ALA A 190 6.03 8.08 -20.57
N PRO A 191 6.59 7.45 -21.61
CA PRO A 191 7.65 6.47 -21.45
C PRO A 191 8.93 7.05 -20.84
N PHE A 192 9.63 6.24 -20.03
CA PHE A 192 10.89 6.64 -19.40
C PHE A 192 12.02 6.89 -20.41
N ASN A 193 13.06 7.60 -19.96
CA ASN A 193 14.19 7.94 -20.82
C ASN A 193 14.95 6.68 -21.28
N GLY A 194 15.11 6.54 -22.60
CA GLY A 194 15.88 5.44 -23.19
C GLY A 194 15.12 4.11 -23.28
N ILE A 195 13.79 4.13 -23.13
CA ILE A 195 12.95 2.94 -23.39
C ILE A 195 13.25 2.34 -24.77
N THR A 196 13.41 1.02 -24.80
CA THR A 196 13.66 0.26 -26.03
C THR A 196 12.35 -0.09 -26.75
N ALA A 197 12.44 -0.51 -28.01
CA ALA A 197 11.27 -1.00 -28.74
C ALA A 197 10.65 -2.25 -28.08
N ASP A 198 11.50 -3.16 -27.60
CA ASP A 198 11.05 -4.39 -26.92
C ASP A 198 10.35 -4.06 -25.60
N GLU A 199 10.90 -3.16 -24.78
CA GLU A 199 10.23 -2.70 -23.56
C GLU A 199 8.93 -1.95 -23.84
N THR A 200 8.91 -1.11 -24.88
CA THR A 200 7.68 -0.42 -25.30
C THR A 200 6.60 -1.43 -25.65
N GLN A 201 6.94 -2.49 -26.39
CA GLN A 201 6.01 -3.54 -26.73
C GLN A 201 5.54 -4.30 -25.49
N VAL A 202 6.45 -4.79 -24.65
CA VAL A 202 6.11 -5.58 -23.45
C VAL A 202 5.25 -4.77 -22.50
N LEU A 203 5.61 -3.52 -22.19
CA LEU A 203 4.85 -2.68 -21.27
C LEU A 203 3.49 -2.25 -21.84
N THR A 204 3.38 -2.14 -23.17
CA THR A 204 2.09 -1.93 -23.86
C THR A 204 1.21 -3.17 -23.76
N ASP A 205 1.77 -4.37 -23.96
CA ASP A 205 1.02 -5.62 -23.87
C ASP A 205 0.51 -5.85 -22.44
N ILE A 206 1.35 -5.60 -21.42
CA ILE A 206 0.95 -5.67 -20.00
C ILE A 206 -0.15 -4.64 -19.71
N ARG A 207 0.03 -3.37 -20.14
CA ARG A 207 -1.00 -2.33 -20.02
C ARG A 207 -2.35 -2.78 -20.60
N ASP A 208 -2.34 -3.40 -21.78
CA ASP A 208 -3.55 -3.88 -22.43
C ASP A 208 -4.20 -5.03 -21.63
N HIS A 209 -3.41 -5.94 -21.06
CA HIS A 209 -3.90 -7.00 -20.20
C HIS A 209 -4.51 -6.45 -18.90
N GLU A 210 -3.86 -5.51 -18.20
CA GLU A 210 -4.42 -4.96 -16.95
C GLU A 210 -5.71 -4.17 -17.18
N VAL A 211 -5.81 -3.46 -18.30
CA VAL A 211 -7.08 -2.84 -18.69
C VAL A 211 -8.14 -3.91 -18.93
N ILE A 212 -7.80 -5.02 -19.58
CA ILE A 212 -8.73 -6.14 -19.80
C ILE A 212 -9.15 -6.80 -18.48
N HIS A 213 -8.23 -7.05 -17.56
CA HIS A 213 -8.52 -7.61 -16.24
C HIS A 213 -9.44 -6.67 -15.44
N ARG A 214 -9.11 -5.38 -15.37
CA ARG A 214 -9.96 -4.36 -14.76
C ARG A 214 -11.38 -4.36 -15.35
N GLU A 215 -11.51 -4.34 -16.67
CA GLU A 215 -12.83 -4.35 -17.32
C GLU A 215 -13.57 -5.69 -17.15
N PHE A 216 -12.85 -6.80 -17.07
CA PHE A 216 -13.41 -8.10 -16.73
C PHE A 216 -14.06 -8.07 -15.36
N PHE A 217 -13.37 -7.58 -14.33
CA PHE A 217 -13.95 -7.47 -12.99
C PHE A 217 -15.09 -6.47 -12.93
N ARG A 218 -14.95 -5.28 -13.56
CA ARG A 218 -16.03 -4.30 -13.63
C ARG A 218 -17.30 -4.90 -14.22
N ALA A 219 -17.17 -5.70 -15.29
CA ALA A 219 -18.29 -6.39 -15.91
C ALA A 219 -18.86 -7.50 -15.02
N ALA A 220 -18.01 -8.30 -14.38
CA ALA A 220 -18.43 -9.41 -13.50
C ALA A 220 -19.15 -8.91 -12.24
N LEU A 221 -18.68 -7.81 -11.65
CA LEU A 221 -19.22 -7.20 -10.44
C LEU A 221 -20.48 -6.38 -10.72
N GLY A 222 -20.60 -5.76 -11.90
CA GLY A 222 -21.75 -4.95 -12.27
C GLY A 222 -22.05 -3.85 -11.24
N PRO A 223 -23.29 -3.74 -10.71
CA PRO A 223 -23.62 -2.75 -9.68
C PRO A 223 -22.90 -2.93 -8.34
N ALA A 224 -22.27 -4.08 -8.09
CA ALA A 224 -21.51 -4.35 -6.87
C ALA A 224 -20.04 -3.91 -6.99
N ALA A 225 -19.62 -3.42 -8.16
CA ALA A 225 -18.26 -2.94 -8.36
C ALA A 225 -18.00 -1.70 -7.51
N ILE A 226 -16.86 -1.69 -6.83
CA ILE A 226 -16.34 -0.48 -6.18
C ILE A 226 -16.13 0.65 -7.20
N PRO A 227 -16.21 1.92 -6.78
CA PRO A 227 -15.91 3.06 -7.65
C PRO A 227 -14.46 3.08 -8.12
N ASP A 228 -14.17 3.99 -9.06
CA ASP A 228 -12.82 4.21 -9.54
C ASP A 228 -11.92 4.72 -8.41
N LEU A 229 -10.76 4.07 -8.23
CA LEU A 229 -9.82 4.43 -7.18
C LEU A 229 -8.93 5.60 -7.60
N ALA A 230 -8.72 6.53 -6.68
CA ALA A 230 -7.64 7.50 -6.77
C ALA A 230 -6.32 6.85 -6.35
N VAL A 231 -5.29 7.04 -7.19
CA VAL A 231 -3.94 6.50 -7.00
C VAL A 231 -2.95 7.62 -6.70
N ASP A 232 -1.86 7.28 -6.03
CA ASP A 232 -0.71 8.16 -5.78
C ASP A 232 0.57 7.48 -6.27
N PHE A 233 1.14 8.05 -7.33
CA PHE A 233 2.44 7.64 -7.87
C PHE A 233 3.52 8.69 -7.67
N THR A 234 3.35 9.63 -6.74
CA THR A 234 4.33 10.70 -6.47
C THR A 234 5.69 10.16 -6.03
N SER A 235 5.74 8.94 -5.48
CA SER A 235 6.96 8.22 -5.13
C SER A 235 7.68 7.59 -6.33
N VAL A 236 7.04 7.54 -7.51
CA VAL A 236 7.58 6.90 -8.72
C VAL A 236 8.19 7.94 -9.64
N ASP A 237 9.49 7.81 -9.92
CA ASP A 237 10.14 8.60 -10.98
C ASP A 237 9.90 7.94 -12.34
N PHE A 238 8.83 8.34 -13.02
CA PHE A 238 8.48 7.83 -14.35
C PHE A 238 9.51 8.16 -15.44
N THR A 239 10.50 9.02 -15.18
CA THR A 239 11.58 9.29 -16.14
C THR A 239 12.73 8.28 -16.04
N SER A 240 12.77 7.49 -14.96
CA SER A 240 13.81 6.51 -14.65
C SER A 240 13.34 5.10 -14.98
N ARG A 241 14.06 4.43 -15.89
CA ARG A 241 13.86 3.01 -16.22
C ARG A 241 13.86 2.12 -14.97
N PHE A 242 14.84 2.34 -14.08
CA PHE A 242 14.97 1.53 -12.87
C PHE A 242 13.77 1.74 -11.95
N SER A 243 13.37 3.00 -11.70
CA SER A 243 12.19 3.29 -10.87
C SER A 243 10.94 2.64 -11.44
N VAL A 244 10.67 2.79 -12.73
CA VAL A 244 9.49 2.20 -13.39
C VAL A 244 9.50 0.67 -13.31
N LEU A 245 10.61 0.01 -13.68
CA LEU A 245 10.67 -1.45 -13.67
C LEU A 245 10.71 -2.05 -12.26
N SER A 246 11.26 -1.35 -11.27
CA SER A 246 11.19 -1.76 -9.87
C SER A 246 9.78 -1.63 -9.29
N THR A 247 9.05 -0.56 -9.62
CA THR A 247 7.63 -0.42 -9.26
C THR A 247 6.78 -1.47 -9.97
N ALA A 248 7.00 -1.70 -11.27
CA ALA A 248 6.34 -2.77 -12.02
C ALA A 248 6.55 -4.13 -11.35
N ARG A 249 7.80 -4.50 -11.00
CA ARG A 249 8.08 -5.76 -10.28
C ARG A 249 7.28 -5.86 -8.99
N THR A 250 7.19 -4.76 -8.24
CA THR A 250 6.42 -4.72 -6.99
C THR A 250 4.95 -5.03 -7.23
N PHE A 251 4.35 -4.45 -8.28
CA PHE A 251 2.96 -4.68 -8.64
C PHE A 251 2.73 -6.11 -9.13
N GLU A 252 3.50 -6.58 -10.11
CA GLU A 252 3.30 -7.93 -10.66
C GLU A 252 3.49 -9.04 -9.61
N ASP A 253 4.53 -8.94 -8.77
CA ASP A 253 4.75 -9.91 -7.69
C ASP A 253 3.63 -9.84 -6.65
N LEU A 254 3.12 -8.64 -6.37
CA LEU A 254 1.99 -8.43 -5.47
C LEU A 254 0.72 -9.08 -6.06
N GLY A 255 0.43 -8.86 -7.33
CA GLY A 255 -0.69 -9.45 -8.07
C GLY A 255 -0.67 -10.97 -8.03
N VAL A 256 0.47 -11.61 -8.35
CA VAL A 256 0.63 -13.07 -8.24
C VAL A 256 0.33 -13.56 -6.82
N SER A 257 0.96 -12.96 -5.82
CA SER A 257 0.79 -13.38 -4.42
C SER A 257 -0.62 -13.11 -3.90
N ALA A 258 -1.30 -12.09 -4.43
CA ALA A 258 -2.67 -11.72 -4.11
C ALA A 258 -3.67 -12.77 -4.60
N TYR A 259 -3.55 -13.21 -5.85
CA TYR A 259 -4.39 -14.29 -6.37
C TYR A 259 -4.14 -15.61 -5.66
N ASN A 260 -2.88 -15.95 -5.39
CA ASN A 260 -2.53 -17.17 -4.65
C ASN A 260 -3.09 -17.14 -3.22
N GLY A 261 -3.13 -15.95 -2.59
CA GLY A 261 -3.55 -15.78 -1.20
C GLY A 261 -5.04 -15.50 -1.01
N ALA A 262 -5.78 -15.21 -2.07
CA ALA A 262 -7.22 -15.00 -2.02
C ALA A 262 -8.02 -16.07 -2.76
N GLY A 263 -7.41 -16.83 -3.69
CA GLY A 263 -8.11 -17.81 -4.51
C GLY A 263 -8.82 -18.89 -3.69
N PHE A 264 -8.22 -19.35 -2.60
CA PHE A 264 -8.85 -20.37 -1.72
C PHE A 264 -10.07 -19.86 -0.95
N LEU A 265 -10.28 -18.54 -0.91
CA LEU A 265 -11.41 -17.88 -0.24
C LEU A 265 -12.65 -17.76 -1.14
N LEU A 266 -12.54 -18.17 -2.42
CA LEU A 266 -13.65 -18.18 -3.36
C LEU A 266 -14.48 -19.46 -3.22
N ASP A 267 -15.78 -19.30 -2.98
CA ASP A 267 -16.75 -20.40 -2.94
C ASP A 267 -17.14 -20.84 -4.37
N SER A 268 -17.26 -19.89 -5.30
CA SER A 268 -17.61 -20.16 -6.69
C SER A 268 -16.46 -20.79 -7.46
N ALA A 269 -16.68 -22.01 -7.96
CA ALA A 269 -15.74 -22.68 -8.85
C ALA A 269 -15.49 -21.92 -10.16
N ASP A 270 -16.46 -21.14 -10.64
CA ASP A 270 -16.30 -20.32 -11.85
C ASP A 270 -15.38 -19.13 -11.58
N TYR A 271 -15.49 -18.50 -10.41
CA TYR A 271 -14.58 -17.43 -10.00
C TYR A 271 -13.17 -17.96 -9.70
N LEU A 272 -13.06 -19.13 -9.05
CA LEU A 272 -11.78 -19.78 -8.85
C LEU A 272 -11.10 -20.13 -10.19
N LEU A 273 -11.88 -20.61 -11.18
CA LEU A 273 -11.36 -20.88 -12.52
C LEU A 273 -10.92 -19.59 -13.23
N ALA A 274 -11.63 -18.48 -13.06
CA ALA A 274 -11.23 -17.19 -13.59
C ALA A 274 -9.94 -16.68 -12.94
N ALA A 275 -9.86 -16.71 -11.60
CA ALA A 275 -8.67 -16.35 -10.83
C ALA A 275 -7.45 -17.17 -11.26
N GLY A 276 -7.61 -18.49 -11.42
CA GLY A 276 -6.54 -19.37 -11.90
C GLY A 276 -6.03 -19.06 -13.31
N LYS A 277 -6.87 -18.44 -14.16
CA LYS A 277 -6.44 -17.96 -15.49
C LYS A 277 -5.71 -16.63 -15.38
N ILE A 278 -6.19 -15.70 -14.57
CA ILE A 278 -5.59 -14.37 -14.40
C ILE A 278 -4.22 -14.50 -13.73
N VAL A 279 -4.09 -15.25 -12.64
CA VAL A 279 -2.78 -15.46 -11.99
C VAL A 279 -1.73 -16.08 -12.92
N SER A 280 -2.14 -16.85 -13.93
CA SER A 280 -1.23 -17.38 -14.95
C SER A 280 -0.75 -16.32 -15.96
N VAL A 281 -1.51 -15.24 -16.13
CA VAL A 281 -1.12 -14.04 -16.87
C VAL A 281 -0.19 -13.21 -15.99
N GLU A 282 -0.58 -12.91 -14.75
CA GLU A 282 0.25 -12.17 -13.77
C GLU A 282 1.64 -12.79 -13.60
N ALA A 283 1.72 -14.11 -13.45
CA ALA A 283 3.01 -14.79 -13.30
C ALA A 283 3.92 -14.60 -14.53
N ARG A 284 3.36 -14.40 -15.73
CA ARG A 284 4.15 -14.10 -16.94
C ARG A 284 4.58 -12.64 -16.98
N HIS A 285 3.75 -11.72 -16.49
CA HIS A 285 4.12 -10.31 -16.33
C HIS A 285 5.24 -10.15 -15.31
N ALA A 286 5.10 -10.75 -14.12
CA ALA A 286 6.15 -10.77 -13.10
C ALA A 286 7.48 -11.29 -13.65
N ALA A 287 7.44 -12.44 -14.33
CA ALA A 287 8.63 -13.05 -14.91
C ALA A 287 9.30 -12.16 -15.98
N VAL A 288 8.53 -11.54 -16.87
CA VAL A 288 9.10 -10.67 -17.92
C VAL A 288 9.63 -9.35 -17.35
N ILE A 289 8.95 -8.74 -16.37
CA ILE A 289 9.42 -7.51 -15.72
C ILE A 289 10.72 -7.77 -14.96
N ARG A 290 10.83 -8.91 -14.26
CA ARG A 290 12.06 -9.33 -13.59
C ARG A 290 13.22 -9.52 -14.58
N ASP A 291 12.97 -10.15 -15.73
CA ASP A 291 14.01 -10.31 -16.76
C ASP A 291 14.36 -8.97 -17.45
N LEU A 292 13.42 -8.06 -17.65
CA LEU A 292 13.72 -6.71 -18.12
C LEU A 292 14.61 -5.96 -17.12
N LEU A 293 14.33 -6.07 -15.82
CA LEU A 293 15.10 -5.38 -14.79
C LEU A 293 16.51 -5.98 -14.61
N GLU A 294 16.61 -7.31 -14.59
CA GLU A 294 17.81 -8.07 -14.29
C GLU A 294 18.05 -9.19 -15.32
N PRO A 295 18.39 -8.85 -16.57
CA PRO A 295 18.39 -9.80 -17.68
C PRO A 295 19.43 -10.90 -17.51
N ALA A 296 19.04 -12.13 -17.86
CA ALA A 296 19.88 -13.32 -17.78
C ALA A 296 20.44 -13.62 -16.37
N THR A 297 19.67 -13.27 -15.34
CA THR A 297 19.95 -13.61 -13.93
C THR A 297 18.93 -14.63 -13.39
N ALA A 298 19.08 -15.01 -12.12
CA ALA A 298 18.08 -15.83 -11.44
C ALA A 298 16.76 -15.08 -11.15
N ALA A 299 16.72 -13.75 -11.28
CA ALA A 299 15.55 -12.94 -10.91
C ALA A 299 14.25 -13.35 -11.62
N PHE A 300 14.36 -13.82 -12.88
CA PHE A 300 13.23 -14.37 -13.68
C PHE A 300 12.43 -15.45 -12.94
N ALA A 301 13.10 -16.27 -12.11
CA ALA A 301 12.51 -17.31 -11.28
C ALA A 301 13.18 -17.31 -9.90
N GLY A 302 13.25 -16.12 -9.29
CA GLY A 302 14.00 -15.90 -8.05
C GLY A 302 13.41 -16.67 -6.87
N ASP A 303 14.28 -17.10 -5.96
CA ASP A 303 13.88 -17.77 -4.71
C ASP A 303 13.08 -16.83 -3.77
N ASP A 304 13.05 -15.53 -4.04
CA ASP A 304 12.29 -14.54 -3.28
C ASP A 304 10.76 -14.62 -3.51
N VAL A 305 10.33 -15.30 -4.57
CA VAL A 305 8.90 -15.49 -4.92
C VAL A 305 8.45 -16.94 -4.86
N VAL A 306 9.31 -17.85 -4.39
CA VAL A 306 8.99 -19.27 -4.29
C VAL A 306 9.31 -19.78 -2.89
N ASN A 307 8.40 -20.54 -2.28
CA ASN A 307 8.62 -21.14 -0.98
C ASN A 307 9.47 -22.43 -1.07
N GLU A 308 9.82 -23.00 0.09
CA GLU A 308 10.64 -24.22 0.18
C GLU A 308 10.07 -25.45 -0.57
N SER A 309 8.77 -25.45 -0.88
CA SER A 309 8.10 -26.52 -1.63
C SER A 309 8.08 -26.28 -3.15
N GLY A 310 8.69 -25.19 -3.63
CA GLY A 310 8.66 -24.84 -5.06
C GLY A 310 7.32 -24.24 -5.50
N LEU A 311 6.49 -23.78 -4.55
CA LEU A 311 5.23 -23.11 -4.85
C LEU A 311 5.42 -21.60 -4.73
N ASP A 312 4.76 -20.86 -5.62
CA ASP A 312 4.75 -19.41 -5.56
C ASP A 312 4.24 -18.91 -4.20
N VAL A 313 4.78 -17.79 -3.74
CA VAL A 313 4.39 -17.21 -2.45
C VAL A 313 2.95 -16.69 -2.52
N PHE A 314 2.31 -16.61 -1.37
CA PHE A 314 0.99 -16.03 -1.25
C PHE A 314 0.97 -14.99 -0.13
N ARG A 315 0.09 -14.00 -0.26
CA ARG A 315 -0.17 -13.00 0.78
C ARG A 315 -1.68 -12.92 0.99
N LEU A 316 -2.10 -12.97 2.25
CA LEU A 316 -3.51 -12.76 2.58
C LEU A 316 -3.94 -11.32 2.22
N PRO A 317 -5.22 -11.09 1.92
CA PRO A 317 -5.72 -9.79 1.46
C PRO A 317 -5.27 -8.60 2.30
N ASP A 318 -5.28 -8.69 3.63
CA ASP A 318 -4.88 -7.58 4.51
C ASP A 318 -3.40 -7.18 4.30
N ALA A 319 -2.50 -8.15 4.05
CA ALA A 319 -1.08 -7.86 3.78
C ALA A 319 -0.87 -7.27 2.38
N VAL A 320 -1.69 -7.69 1.41
CA VAL A 320 -1.65 -7.12 0.06
C VAL A 320 -2.15 -5.68 0.06
N LEU A 321 -3.31 -5.43 0.69
CA LEU A 321 -3.90 -4.11 0.79
C LEU A 321 -3.00 -3.13 1.54
N ALA A 322 -2.31 -3.57 2.59
CA ALA A 322 -1.30 -2.75 3.27
C ALA A 322 -0.15 -2.33 2.33
N THR A 323 0.25 -3.19 1.40
CA THR A 323 1.26 -2.86 0.38
C THR A 323 0.68 -1.89 -0.65
N ALA A 324 -0.51 -2.18 -1.19
CA ALA A 324 -1.19 -1.37 -2.19
C ALA A 324 -1.57 0.04 -1.69
N ALA A 325 -1.86 0.20 -0.39
CA ALA A 325 -2.20 1.47 0.24
C ALA A 325 -1.08 2.53 0.12
N THR A 326 0.15 2.14 -0.20
CA THR A 326 1.24 3.08 -0.51
C THR A 326 1.08 3.78 -1.86
N PHE A 327 0.18 3.29 -2.71
CA PHE A 327 -0.09 3.80 -4.07
C PHE A 327 -1.56 4.09 -4.34
N VAL A 328 -2.45 3.84 -3.37
CA VAL A 328 -3.90 4.08 -3.48
C VAL A 328 -4.30 5.05 -2.38
N THR A 329 -4.83 6.21 -2.76
CA THR A 329 -5.29 7.24 -1.81
C THR A 329 -6.74 7.06 -1.40
N THR A 330 -7.51 6.31 -2.20
CA THR A 330 -8.87 5.91 -1.80
C THR A 330 -8.77 4.86 -0.70
N PRO A 331 -9.24 5.13 0.53
CA PRO A 331 -9.18 4.13 1.59
C PRO A 331 -10.12 2.98 1.25
N LEU A 332 -9.67 1.76 1.51
CA LEU A 332 -10.42 0.54 1.28
C LEU A 332 -10.74 -0.11 2.63
N ASP A 333 -11.98 -0.52 2.82
CA ASP A 333 -12.41 -1.28 3.99
C ASP A 333 -12.52 -2.76 3.64
N SER A 334 -11.61 -3.55 4.20
CA SER A 334 -11.52 -5.01 4.06
C SER A 334 -12.06 -5.78 5.26
N SER A 335 -12.70 -5.11 6.21
CA SER A 335 -13.13 -5.73 7.48
C SER A 335 -13.99 -6.98 7.27
N ASP A 336 -14.88 -6.93 6.27
CA ASP A 336 -15.83 -7.98 5.91
C ASP A 336 -15.30 -9.01 4.89
N LEU A 337 -14.03 -8.93 4.47
CA LEU A 337 -13.44 -9.93 3.59
C LEU A 337 -13.34 -11.31 4.28
N PRO A 338 -13.57 -12.41 3.54
CA PRO A 338 -13.28 -13.75 4.03
C PRO A 338 -11.82 -13.91 4.49
N ARG A 339 -11.58 -14.74 5.50
CA ARG A 339 -10.22 -15.02 6.04
C ARG A 339 -9.90 -16.51 6.15
N THR A 340 -10.91 -17.38 6.02
CA THR A 340 -10.82 -18.84 6.20
C THR A 340 -11.88 -19.54 5.40
#